data_AF-A0AAW3DES6-F1
#
_entry.id   AF-A0AAW3DES6-F1
#
_cell.length_a   1.000
_cell.length_b   1.000
_cell.length_c   1.000
_cell.angle_alpha   90.00
_cell.angle_beta   90.00
_cell.angle_gamma   90.00
#
_symmetry.space_group_name_H-M   'P 1'
#
loop_
_entity.id
_entity.type
_entity.pdbx_description
1 polymer ?
#
loop_
_entity_poly.entity_id
_entity_poly.type
_entity_poly.pdbx_seq_one_letter_code
_entity_poly.pdbx_strand_id
1 'polypeptide(L)'
;QRVRSGEWKGYTGKAITDVVNVGIGGSDLGPLMVTEALKPYSKGGPRVWFVSNIDGTHIAKTLAELQPDTTLFIIASKTFTTQETITNAETAKEWFLHAAKDPSAVAKHFVALSTNGPKVKDFGIDPENMFEFWDWVGGRYSLWSAIGLSIALHIGFDNFEKLLAGAHWMDNHFHTAPLEKNMPVLLAMLGIWYINCYGCETHALLPYDQYMHRFAAYFQQGDMESNGKYITKKGSRVDYSTGPIVWGEPGTNGQHAFYQLIHQGTRMIPCDFLIPVQTQHPVRNGLHHKILLANFLAQTEALMKGKTADEARKELQASGLSGDALEKLLPHKVFEGNRPTNSIVFTKLNPFILGAIIAMYEHKIFVQGIVWDINSYDQWGVELGKQLAKKIEPELESDAPVTSHDSSTNGLINFIKKHRA
;
A
#
# COMPACT_ATOMS: atom_id res chain seq x y z
N GLN A 1 -20.48 -13.84 7.72
CA GLN A 1 -21.16 -15.05 7.21
C GLN A 1 -22.44 -14.70 6.44
N ARG A 2 -23.41 -14.01 7.06
CA ARG A 2 -24.69 -13.58 6.46
C ARG A 2 -24.58 -13.00 5.03
N VAL A 3 -23.61 -12.11 4.79
CA VAL A 3 -23.36 -11.53 3.45
C VAL A 3 -22.93 -12.58 2.43
N ARG A 4 -21.90 -13.38 2.75
CA ARG A 4 -21.33 -14.40 1.85
C ARG A 4 -22.29 -15.56 1.54
N SER A 5 -23.14 -15.94 2.50
CA SER A 5 -24.17 -16.97 2.28
C SER A 5 -25.35 -16.46 1.44
N GLY A 6 -25.46 -15.13 1.26
CA GLY A 6 -26.61 -14.49 0.65
C GLY A 6 -27.84 -14.42 1.55
N GLU A 7 -27.70 -14.71 2.84
CA GLU A 7 -28.77 -14.53 3.85
C GLU A 7 -29.03 -13.03 4.10
N TRP A 8 -27.98 -12.22 4.12
CA TRP A 8 -28.12 -10.77 4.11
C TRP A 8 -28.70 -10.32 2.78
N LYS A 9 -29.89 -9.73 2.83
CA LYS A 9 -30.60 -9.24 1.64
C LYS A 9 -30.53 -7.72 1.54
N GLY A 10 -30.35 -7.24 0.32
CA GLY A 10 -30.58 -5.84 -0.02
C GLY A 10 -32.05 -5.45 0.09
N TYR A 11 -32.36 -4.19 -0.18
CA TYR A 11 -33.70 -3.64 0.00
C TYR A 11 -34.76 -4.28 -0.91
N THR A 12 -34.36 -4.90 -2.02
CA THR A 12 -35.24 -5.66 -2.93
C THR A 12 -35.30 -7.17 -2.64
N GLY A 13 -34.63 -7.65 -1.58
CA GLY A 13 -34.59 -9.08 -1.24
C GLY A 13 -33.48 -9.88 -1.94
N LYS A 14 -32.66 -9.26 -2.79
CA LYS A 14 -31.53 -9.90 -3.47
C LYS A 14 -30.31 -10.04 -2.55
N ALA A 15 -29.46 -11.03 -2.83
CA ALA A 15 -28.18 -11.18 -2.13
C ALA A 15 -27.16 -10.12 -2.60
N ILE A 16 -26.25 -9.74 -1.72
CA ILE A 16 -25.16 -8.80 -2.04
C ILE A 16 -24.15 -9.46 -3.00
N THR A 17 -23.79 -8.74 -4.06
CA THR A 17 -22.79 -9.16 -5.06
C THR A 17 -21.51 -8.33 -5.00
N ASP A 18 -21.61 -7.10 -4.49
CA ASP A 18 -20.54 -6.12 -4.48
C ASP A 18 -20.40 -5.50 -3.10
N VAL A 19 -19.15 -5.35 -2.67
CA VAL A 19 -18.77 -4.66 -1.44
C VAL A 19 -17.87 -3.49 -1.81
N VAL A 20 -18.21 -2.28 -1.38
CA VAL A 20 -17.42 -1.07 -1.64
C VAL A 20 -16.87 -0.56 -0.33
N ASN A 21 -15.55 -0.64 -0.15
CA ASN A 21 -14.86 -0.05 0.97
C ASN A 21 -14.57 1.42 0.67
N VAL A 22 -15.10 2.32 1.50
CA VAL A 22 -14.88 3.78 1.40
C VAL A 22 -14.03 4.21 2.58
N GLY A 23 -12.78 4.61 2.32
CA GLY A 23 -11.80 4.96 3.33
C GLY A 23 -10.52 5.49 2.70
N ILE A 24 -9.67 6.19 3.46
CA ILE A 24 -8.41 6.75 2.96
C ILE A 24 -7.22 6.33 3.82
N GLY A 25 -6.02 6.28 3.22
CA GLY A 25 -4.78 5.90 3.89
C GLY A 25 -4.87 4.49 4.47
N GLY A 26 -4.75 4.37 5.79
CA GLY A 26 -4.74 3.07 6.47
C GLY A 26 -6.07 2.31 6.38
N SER A 27 -7.18 3.03 6.14
CA SER A 27 -8.51 2.44 5.92
C SER A 27 -8.75 1.95 4.48
N ASP A 28 -7.73 2.06 3.62
CA ASP A 28 -7.78 1.70 2.20
C ASP A 28 -6.63 0.77 1.80
N LEU A 29 -5.38 1.22 1.99
CA LEU A 29 -4.19 0.58 1.43
C LEU A 29 -3.99 -0.86 1.89
N GLY A 30 -4.21 -1.15 3.18
CA GLY A 30 -4.09 -2.50 3.73
C GLY A 30 -5.14 -3.45 3.15
N PRO A 31 -6.44 -3.17 3.32
CA PRO A 31 -7.51 -3.95 2.71
C PRO A 31 -7.39 -4.15 1.19
N LEU A 32 -7.06 -3.09 0.45
CA LEU A 32 -6.83 -3.18 -1.00
C LEU A 32 -5.67 -4.11 -1.32
N MET A 33 -4.50 -3.91 -0.70
CA MET A 33 -3.32 -4.73 -0.96
C MET A 33 -3.56 -6.20 -0.64
N VAL A 34 -4.20 -6.50 0.50
CA VAL A 34 -4.43 -7.89 0.93
C VAL A 34 -5.46 -8.59 0.03
N THR A 35 -6.54 -7.93 -0.34
CA THR A 35 -7.55 -8.53 -1.24
C THR A 35 -7.03 -8.74 -2.65
N GLU A 36 -6.12 -7.89 -3.13
CA GLU A 36 -5.39 -8.11 -4.38
C GLU A 36 -4.41 -9.27 -4.27
N ALA A 37 -3.56 -9.29 -3.22
CA ALA A 37 -2.59 -10.34 -2.94
C ALA A 37 -3.21 -11.74 -2.79
N LEU A 38 -4.42 -11.79 -2.22
CA LEU A 38 -5.15 -13.04 -1.92
C LEU A 38 -6.33 -13.28 -2.85
N LYS A 39 -6.38 -12.65 -4.03
CA LYS A 39 -7.44 -12.86 -5.02
C LYS A 39 -7.76 -14.34 -5.31
N PRO A 40 -6.79 -15.28 -5.39
CA PRO A 40 -7.08 -16.71 -5.60
C PRO A 40 -7.94 -17.36 -4.50
N TYR A 41 -8.02 -16.74 -3.33
CA TYR A 41 -8.77 -17.22 -2.17
C TYR A 41 -10.19 -16.60 -2.07
N SER A 42 -10.63 -15.85 -3.08
CA SER A 42 -11.90 -15.11 -3.06
C SER A 42 -13.13 -15.90 -3.51
N LYS A 43 -12.99 -17.18 -3.89
CA LYS A 43 -14.10 -17.98 -4.42
C LYS A 43 -15.30 -17.98 -3.45
N GLY A 44 -16.48 -17.66 -3.99
CA GLY A 44 -17.73 -17.56 -3.22
C GLY A 44 -17.87 -16.29 -2.37
N GLY A 45 -16.92 -15.35 -2.44
CA GLY A 45 -17.06 -14.00 -1.90
C GLY A 45 -17.66 -13.00 -2.90
N PRO A 46 -18.19 -11.87 -2.42
CA PRO A 46 -18.57 -10.77 -3.29
C PRO A 46 -17.34 -10.13 -3.95
N ARG A 47 -17.58 -9.39 -5.04
CA ARG A 47 -16.58 -8.47 -5.60
C ARG A 47 -16.30 -7.38 -4.58
N VAL A 48 -15.04 -6.94 -4.51
CA VAL A 48 -14.64 -5.83 -3.65
C VAL A 48 -14.13 -4.66 -4.48
N TRP A 49 -14.53 -3.47 -4.09
CA TRP A 49 -14.16 -2.21 -4.67
C TRP A 49 -13.61 -1.31 -3.57
N PHE A 50 -12.66 -0.44 -3.92
CA PHE A 50 -12.00 0.45 -2.98
C PHE A 50 -12.12 1.87 -3.52
N VAL A 51 -12.70 2.77 -2.73
CA VAL A 51 -12.84 4.19 -3.03
C VAL A 51 -12.18 4.99 -1.92
N SER A 52 -11.19 5.80 -2.30
CA SER A 52 -10.35 6.51 -1.33
C SER A 52 -10.11 7.98 -1.67
N ASN A 53 -9.72 8.26 -2.91
CA ASN A 53 -9.53 9.63 -3.39
C ASN A 53 -10.83 10.48 -3.30
N ILE A 54 -10.68 11.77 -2.96
CA ILE A 54 -11.76 12.77 -2.97
C ILE A 54 -12.05 13.30 -4.38
N ASP A 55 -11.15 13.09 -5.33
CA ASP A 55 -11.47 13.26 -6.75
C ASP A 55 -12.73 12.44 -7.09
N GLY A 56 -13.80 13.15 -7.43
CA GLY A 56 -15.13 12.59 -7.71
C GLY A 56 -15.12 11.51 -8.80
N THR A 57 -14.09 11.49 -9.66
CA THR A 57 -13.84 10.42 -10.62
C THR A 57 -13.83 9.05 -9.96
N HIS A 58 -13.25 8.93 -8.76
CA HIS A 58 -13.05 7.64 -8.11
C HIS A 58 -14.38 6.99 -7.69
N ILE A 59 -15.25 7.75 -7.03
CA ILE A 59 -16.58 7.27 -6.66
C ILE A 59 -17.49 7.15 -7.89
N ALA A 60 -17.48 8.12 -8.80
CA ALA A 60 -18.36 8.13 -9.97
C ALA A 60 -18.13 6.92 -10.89
N LYS A 61 -16.88 6.62 -11.26
CA LYS A 61 -16.57 5.45 -12.10
C LYS A 61 -16.92 4.13 -11.41
N THR A 62 -16.86 4.09 -10.07
CA THR A 62 -17.16 2.89 -9.31
C THR A 62 -18.66 2.67 -9.26
N LEU A 63 -19.45 3.71 -8.94
CA LEU A 63 -20.91 3.62 -8.91
C LEU A 63 -21.52 3.31 -10.29
N ALA A 64 -20.87 3.70 -11.39
CA ALA A 64 -21.30 3.38 -12.74
C ALA A 64 -21.33 1.86 -13.05
N GLU A 65 -20.53 1.06 -12.35
CA GLU A 65 -20.44 -0.40 -12.51
C GLU A 65 -21.38 -1.18 -11.56
N LEU A 66 -22.10 -0.48 -10.69
CA LEU A 66 -22.77 -1.06 -9.53
C LEU A 66 -24.30 -0.98 -9.61
N GLN A 67 -24.94 -1.91 -8.91
CA GLN A 67 -26.40 -1.93 -8.75
C GLN A 67 -26.77 -1.58 -7.31
N PRO A 68 -27.63 -0.57 -7.06
CA PRO A 68 -28.00 -0.15 -5.71
C PRO A 68 -28.57 -1.27 -4.85
N ASP A 69 -29.28 -2.23 -5.45
CA ASP A 69 -30.00 -3.27 -4.72
C ASP A 69 -29.16 -4.51 -4.37
N THR A 70 -27.92 -4.59 -4.84
CA THR A 70 -26.96 -5.69 -4.54
C THR A 70 -25.59 -5.21 -4.06
N THR A 71 -25.44 -3.92 -3.72
CA THR A 71 -24.16 -3.33 -3.27
C THR A 71 -24.18 -3.03 -1.78
N LEU A 72 -23.14 -3.46 -1.05
CA LEU A 72 -22.91 -3.12 0.36
C LEU A 72 -21.73 -2.16 0.49
N PHE A 73 -21.94 -1.00 1.12
CA PHE A 73 -20.90 -0.02 1.41
C PHE A 73 -20.37 -0.20 2.83
N ILE A 74 -19.05 -0.15 2.95
CA ILE A 74 -18.33 -0.16 4.23
C ILE A 74 -17.68 1.20 4.40
N ILE A 75 -18.15 1.98 5.38
CA ILE A 75 -17.60 3.31 5.66
C ILE A 75 -16.52 3.19 6.73
N ALA A 76 -15.26 3.29 6.32
CA ALA A 76 -14.10 3.05 7.16
C ALA A 76 -13.48 4.38 7.63
N SER A 77 -13.91 4.85 8.80
CA SER A 77 -13.40 6.08 9.43
C SER A 77 -13.56 6.01 10.94
N LYS A 78 -12.43 6.01 11.66
CA LYS A 78 -12.42 5.95 13.13
C LYS A 78 -13.29 7.03 13.77
N THR A 79 -13.08 8.28 13.36
CA THR A 79 -13.82 9.43 13.90
C THR A 79 -15.19 9.61 13.25
N PHE A 80 -15.41 8.98 12.09
CA PHE A 80 -16.56 9.22 11.22
C PHE A 80 -16.69 10.70 10.81
N THR A 81 -15.54 11.39 10.69
CA THR A 81 -15.45 12.81 10.32
C THR A 81 -14.37 13.10 9.29
N THR A 82 -13.69 12.08 8.77
CA THR A 82 -12.66 12.26 7.73
C THR A 82 -13.31 12.85 6.50
N GLN A 83 -12.92 14.07 6.10
CA GLN A 83 -13.59 14.84 5.05
C GLN A 83 -13.75 14.01 3.77
N GLU A 84 -12.65 13.48 3.25
CA GLU A 84 -12.63 12.72 2.01
C GLU A 84 -13.52 11.47 2.06
N THR A 85 -13.49 10.75 3.18
CA THR A 85 -14.27 9.53 3.39
C THR A 85 -15.76 9.83 3.54
N ILE A 86 -16.12 10.85 4.33
CA ILE A 86 -17.53 11.18 4.60
C ILE A 86 -18.18 11.81 3.38
N THR A 87 -17.48 12.67 2.64
CA THR A 87 -18.00 13.21 1.36
C THR A 87 -18.27 12.08 0.36
N ASN A 88 -17.34 11.13 0.19
CA ASN A 88 -17.56 9.95 -0.66
C ASN A 88 -18.73 9.08 -0.15
N ALA A 89 -18.85 8.90 1.16
CA ALA A 89 -19.94 8.14 1.78
C ALA A 89 -21.30 8.80 1.54
N GLU A 90 -21.39 10.12 1.65
CA GLU A 90 -22.59 10.91 1.38
C GLU A 90 -22.97 10.85 -0.10
N THR A 91 -22.01 10.96 -1.03
CA THR A 91 -22.24 10.75 -2.46
C THR A 91 -22.78 9.34 -2.75
N ALA A 92 -22.22 8.31 -2.13
CA ALA A 92 -22.73 6.94 -2.26
C ALA A 92 -24.15 6.79 -1.68
N LYS A 93 -24.43 7.42 -0.54
CA LYS A 93 -25.76 7.42 0.09
C LYS A 93 -26.80 8.13 -0.78
N GLU A 94 -26.45 9.26 -1.35
CA GLU A 94 -27.32 10.00 -2.28
C GLU A 94 -27.66 9.15 -3.51
N TRP A 95 -26.64 8.58 -4.16
CA TRP A 95 -26.81 7.66 -5.29
C TRP A 95 -27.71 6.47 -4.93
N PHE A 96 -27.51 5.88 -3.75
CA PHE A 96 -28.32 4.77 -3.28
C PHE A 96 -29.79 5.18 -3.04
N LEU A 97 -30.02 6.31 -2.36
CA LEU A 97 -31.35 6.81 -2.02
C LEU A 97 -32.15 7.28 -3.24
N HIS A 98 -31.47 7.74 -4.31
CA HIS A 98 -32.12 8.03 -5.58
C HIS A 98 -32.85 6.78 -6.16
N ALA A 99 -32.29 5.59 -5.95
CA ALA A 99 -32.89 4.32 -6.37
C ALA A 99 -33.83 3.72 -5.32
N ALA A 100 -33.41 3.65 -4.06
CA ALA A 100 -34.16 2.99 -2.99
C ALA A 100 -35.38 3.80 -2.51
N LYS A 101 -35.30 5.13 -2.56
CA LYS A 101 -36.35 6.10 -2.17
C LYS A 101 -36.89 5.93 -0.74
N ASP A 102 -36.18 5.20 0.11
CA ASP A 102 -36.51 4.98 1.52
C ASP A 102 -35.24 5.09 2.37
N PRO A 103 -35.13 6.10 3.26
CA PRO A 103 -34.02 6.24 4.19
C PRO A 103 -33.77 5.00 5.07
N SER A 104 -34.81 4.21 5.39
CA SER A 104 -34.66 3.01 6.22
C SER A 104 -33.84 1.91 5.53
N ALA A 105 -33.78 1.93 4.20
CA ALA A 105 -33.02 0.97 3.41
C ALA A 105 -31.49 1.12 3.58
N VAL A 106 -31.00 2.28 4.07
CA VAL A 106 -29.57 2.54 4.32
C VAL A 106 -28.97 1.49 5.26
N ALA A 107 -29.70 1.11 6.31
CA ALA A 107 -29.26 0.10 7.29
C ALA A 107 -28.95 -1.27 6.68
N LYS A 108 -29.49 -1.59 5.49
CA LYS A 108 -29.22 -2.86 4.77
C LYS A 108 -28.03 -2.77 3.81
N HIS A 109 -27.56 -1.56 3.50
CA HIS A 109 -26.57 -1.31 2.44
C HIS A 109 -25.36 -0.53 2.92
N PHE A 110 -25.33 -0.09 4.18
CA PHE A 110 -24.20 0.63 4.76
C PHE A 110 -23.86 0.05 6.13
N VAL A 111 -22.56 -0.18 6.35
CA VAL A 111 -21.98 -0.57 7.64
C VAL A 111 -20.81 0.35 7.96
N ALA A 112 -20.45 0.48 9.24
CA ALA A 112 -19.40 1.38 9.68
C ALA A 112 -18.25 0.63 10.35
N LEU A 113 -17.01 1.01 10.04
CA LEU A 113 -15.83 0.65 10.82
C LEU A 113 -15.40 1.91 11.56
N SER A 114 -15.84 2.05 12.81
CA SER A 114 -15.77 3.32 13.53
C SER A 114 -15.92 3.13 15.04
N THR A 115 -15.62 4.19 15.80
CA THR A 115 -15.93 4.28 17.24
C THR A 115 -16.96 5.37 17.54
N ASN A 116 -17.50 6.04 16.52
CA ASN A 116 -18.39 7.19 16.70
C ASN A 116 -19.87 6.81 16.46
N GLY A 117 -20.44 6.08 17.42
CA GLY A 117 -21.83 5.62 17.38
C GLY A 117 -22.85 6.71 17.03
N PRO A 118 -22.81 7.92 17.64
CA PRO A 118 -23.72 9.01 17.29
C PRO A 118 -23.67 9.38 15.80
N LYS A 119 -22.48 9.63 15.24
CA LYS A 119 -22.36 10.00 13.82
C LYS A 119 -22.72 8.87 12.85
N VAL A 120 -22.42 7.64 13.23
CA VAL A 120 -22.83 6.44 12.46
C VAL A 120 -24.35 6.34 12.40
N LYS A 121 -25.02 6.53 13.54
CA LYS A 121 -26.48 6.54 13.62
C LYS A 121 -27.09 7.71 12.83
N ASP A 122 -26.55 8.91 12.96
CA ASP A 122 -27.01 10.11 12.23
C ASP A 122 -26.88 9.93 10.71
N PHE A 123 -25.89 9.17 10.25
CA PHE A 123 -25.75 8.84 8.83
C PHE A 123 -26.87 7.92 8.32
N GLY A 124 -27.49 7.12 9.19
CA GLY A 124 -28.53 6.14 8.87
C GLY A 124 -28.07 4.68 8.95
N ILE A 125 -26.86 4.42 9.46
CA ILE A 125 -26.35 3.06 9.68
C ILE A 125 -26.91 2.53 11.01
N ASP A 126 -27.35 1.28 11.00
CA ASP A 126 -27.74 0.57 12.22
C ASP A 126 -26.51 0.37 13.13
N PRO A 127 -26.55 0.82 14.40
CA PRO A 127 -25.45 0.64 15.34
C PRO A 127 -24.99 -0.82 15.52
N GLU A 128 -25.86 -1.81 15.30
CA GLU A 128 -25.45 -3.24 15.33
C GLU A 128 -24.46 -3.60 14.21
N ASN A 129 -24.38 -2.78 13.16
CA ASN A 129 -23.45 -2.92 12.05
C ASN A 129 -22.29 -1.91 12.13
N MET A 130 -21.99 -1.42 13.33
CA MET A 130 -20.76 -0.71 13.64
C MET A 130 -19.73 -1.68 14.20
N PHE A 131 -18.59 -1.81 13.51
CA PHE A 131 -17.48 -2.65 13.91
C PHE A 131 -16.39 -1.76 14.50
N GLU A 132 -16.18 -1.90 15.81
CA GLU A 132 -15.28 -1.05 16.57
C GLU A 132 -13.82 -1.50 16.49
N PHE A 133 -12.93 -0.56 16.76
CA PHE A 133 -11.49 -0.76 16.98
C PHE A 133 -10.98 0.37 17.88
N TRP A 134 -9.74 0.33 18.33
CA TRP A 134 -9.30 1.17 19.45
C TRP A 134 -8.23 2.20 19.07
N ASP A 135 -7.86 3.03 20.03
CA ASP A 135 -6.88 4.10 19.87
C ASP A 135 -5.44 3.66 19.71
N TRP A 136 -5.08 2.54 20.32
CA TRP A 136 -3.81 1.86 20.10
C TRP A 136 -3.72 1.19 18.71
N VAL A 137 -4.81 1.14 17.92
CA VAL A 137 -4.78 0.68 16.53
C VAL A 137 -4.46 1.87 15.62
N GLY A 138 -3.18 2.03 15.29
CA GLY A 138 -2.73 3.02 14.30
C GLY A 138 -3.28 2.69 12.90
N GLY A 139 -3.67 3.72 12.13
CA GLY A 139 -4.33 3.53 10.82
C GLY A 139 -3.52 2.64 9.86
N ARG A 140 -2.22 2.89 9.72
CA ARG A 140 -1.31 2.11 8.86
C ARG A 140 -1.03 0.68 9.34
N TYR A 141 -1.46 0.34 10.56
CA TYR A 141 -1.37 -0.98 11.19
C TYR A 141 -2.77 -1.59 11.47
N SER A 142 -3.81 -1.10 10.79
CA SER A 142 -5.19 -1.39 11.19
C SER A 142 -5.85 -2.57 10.47
N LEU A 143 -5.27 -3.09 9.38
CA LEU A 143 -5.89 -4.14 8.56
C LEU A 143 -6.24 -5.43 9.32
N TRP A 144 -5.58 -5.65 10.47
CA TRP A 144 -5.80 -6.77 11.37
C TRP A 144 -7.08 -6.64 12.21
N SER A 145 -7.64 -5.43 12.31
CA SER A 145 -8.80 -5.09 13.13
C SER A 145 -10.11 -5.15 12.33
N ALA A 146 -11.16 -4.48 12.82
CA ALA A 146 -12.40 -4.24 12.09
C ALA A 146 -12.17 -3.66 10.67
N ILE A 147 -11.11 -2.87 10.46
CA ILE A 147 -10.70 -2.36 9.12
C ILE A 147 -10.52 -3.49 8.09
N GLY A 148 -10.16 -4.70 8.54
CA GLY A 148 -10.06 -5.89 7.70
C GLY A 148 -11.39 -6.50 7.24
N LEU A 149 -12.56 -5.90 7.55
CA LEU A 149 -13.86 -6.49 7.21
C LEU A 149 -14.01 -6.80 5.71
N SER A 150 -13.57 -5.89 4.83
CA SER A 150 -13.61 -6.10 3.38
C SER A 150 -12.72 -7.28 2.94
N ILE A 151 -11.60 -7.52 3.63
CA ILE A 151 -10.76 -8.72 3.43
C ILE A 151 -11.56 -9.96 3.79
N ALA A 152 -12.09 -10.04 5.01
CA ALA A 152 -12.85 -11.19 5.50
C ALA A 152 -14.10 -11.49 4.65
N LEU A 153 -14.79 -10.45 4.15
CA LEU A 153 -15.89 -10.60 3.21
C LEU A 153 -15.43 -11.19 1.89
N HIS A 154 -14.28 -10.76 1.36
CA HIS A 154 -13.79 -11.24 0.06
C HIS A 154 -13.27 -12.68 0.10
N ILE A 155 -12.39 -13.01 1.05
CA ILE A 155 -11.70 -14.32 1.10
C ILE A 155 -12.28 -15.29 2.13
N GLY A 156 -13.27 -14.87 2.92
CA GLY A 156 -13.86 -15.66 3.99
C GLY A 156 -13.09 -15.52 5.30
N PHE A 157 -13.79 -15.76 6.42
CA PHE A 157 -13.25 -15.52 7.76
C PHE A 157 -12.10 -16.48 8.10
N ASP A 158 -12.20 -17.77 7.75
CA ASP A 158 -11.11 -18.75 7.97
C ASP A 158 -9.79 -18.33 7.31
N ASN A 159 -9.83 -17.68 6.14
CA ASN A 159 -8.64 -17.18 5.49
C ASN A 159 -8.13 -15.89 6.14
N PHE A 160 -9.03 -15.05 6.66
CA PHE A 160 -8.66 -13.89 7.48
C PHE A 160 -8.01 -14.33 8.81
N GLU A 161 -8.52 -15.37 9.47
CA GLU A 161 -7.89 -15.95 10.67
C GLU A 161 -6.51 -16.54 10.35
N LYS A 162 -6.33 -17.19 9.19
CA LYS A 162 -5.00 -17.63 8.75
C LYS A 162 -4.04 -16.46 8.54
N LEU A 163 -4.53 -15.35 7.98
CA LEU A 163 -3.76 -14.12 7.84
C LEU A 163 -3.29 -13.59 9.20
N LEU A 164 -4.20 -13.51 10.17
CA LEU A 164 -3.89 -13.13 11.56
C LEU A 164 -2.91 -14.11 12.22
N ALA A 165 -3.11 -15.42 12.03
CA ALA A 165 -2.22 -16.44 12.58
C ALA A 165 -0.80 -16.36 12.00
N GLY A 166 -0.67 -15.97 10.74
CA GLY A 166 0.61 -15.70 10.09
C GLY A 166 1.35 -14.52 10.70
N ALA A 167 0.66 -13.41 10.92
CA ALA A 167 1.20 -12.26 11.63
C ALA A 167 1.63 -12.64 13.05
N HIS A 168 0.75 -13.33 13.78
CA HIS A 168 1.03 -13.79 15.14
C HIS A 168 2.25 -14.75 15.20
N TRP A 169 2.45 -15.59 14.19
CA TRP A 169 3.65 -16.42 14.10
C TRP A 169 4.92 -15.55 14.00
N MET A 170 4.88 -14.49 13.20
CA MET A 170 5.99 -13.55 13.08
C MET A 170 6.19 -12.71 14.36
N ASP A 171 5.12 -12.34 15.07
CA ASP A 171 5.20 -11.68 16.37
C ASP A 171 5.96 -12.54 17.37
N ASN A 172 5.63 -13.83 17.45
CA ASN A 172 6.30 -14.77 18.34
C ASN A 172 7.78 -14.94 17.97
N HIS A 173 8.09 -15.03 16.67
CA HIS A 173 9.48 -15.05 16.19
C HIS A 173 10.23 -13.76 16.59
N PHE A 174 9.63 -12.60 16.34
CA PHE A 174 10.22 -11.30 16.70
C PHE A 174 10.46 -11.16 18.21
N HIS A 175 9.51 -11.61 19.04
CA HIS A 175 9.60 -11.50 20.49
C HIS A 175 10.61 -12.47 21.11
N THR A 176 10.80 -13.67 20.54
CA THR A 176 11.53 -14.76 21.22
C THR A 176 12.87 -15.12 20.58
N ALA A 177 13.11 -14.82 19.30
CA ALA A 177 14.36 -15.16 18.65
C ALA A 177 15.51 -14.26 19.13
N PRO A 178 16.73 -14.81 19.37
CA PRO A 178 17.94 -14.01 19.59
C PRO A 178 18.15 -12.98 18.47
N LEU A 179 18.61 -11.78 18.80
CA LEU A 179 18.69 -10.65 17.87
C LEU A 179 19.47 -11.00 16.58
N GLU A 180 20.56 -11.75 16.70
CA GLU A 180 21.41 -12.20 15.60
C GLU A 180 20.77 -13.25 14.69
N LYS A 181 19.62 -13.79 15.07
CA LYS A 181 18.78 -14.71 14.27
C LYS A 181 17.37 -14.18 14.04
N ASN A 182 17.12 -12.94 14.43
CA ASN A 182 15.81 -12.32 14.37
C ASN A 182 15.64 -11.57 13.04
N MET A 183 14.93 -12.18 12.09
CA MET A 183 14.73 -11.66 10.74
C MET A 183 14.32 -10.16 10.68
N PRO A 184 13.26 -9.67 11.35
CA PRO A 184 12.96 -8.23 11.39
C PRO A 184 14.13 -7.35 11.87
N VAL A 185 14.86 -7.78 12.91
CA VAL A 185 16.01 -7.05 13.45
C VAL A 185 17.15 -7.00 12.43
N LEU A 186 17.48 -8.12 11.79
CA LEU A 186 18.53 -8.17 10.77
C LEU A 186 18.21 -7.26 9.58
N LEU A 187 16.97 -7.31 9.07
CA LEU A 187 16.52 -6.43 8.00
C LEU A 187 16.56 -4.95 8.41
N ALA A 188 16.19 -4.65 9.65
CA ALA A 188 16.24 -3.28 10.18
C ALA A 188 17.67 -2.77 10.24
N MET A 189 18.60 -3.55 10.79
CA MET A 189 20.00 -3.17 10.93
C MET A 189 20.73 -3.05 9.59
N LEU A 190 20.41 -3.89 8.59
CA LEU A 190 20.87 -3.69 7.22
C LEU A 190 20.35 -2.36 6.65
N GLY A 191 19.09 -2.02 6.90
CA GLY A 191 18.54 -0.72 6.54
C GLY A 191 19.28 0.45 7.21
N ILE A 192 19.52 0.37 8.52
CA ILE A 192 20.32 1.37 9.27
C ILE A 192 21.71 1.53 8.66
N TRP A 193 22.38 0.43 8.32
CA TRP A 193 23.69 0.47 7.68
C TRP A 193 23.66 1.25 6.36
N TYR A 194 22.70 0.96 5.48
CA TYR A 194 22.63 1.66 4.20
C TYR A 194 22.17 3.12 4.34
N ILE A 195 21.25 3.41 5.25
CA ILE A 195 20.72 4.76 5.46
C ILE A 195 21.76 5.64 6.16
N ASN A 196 22.29 5.20 7.30
CA ASN A 196 23.10 6.04 8.18
C ASN A 196 24.60 5.98 7.88
N CYS A 197 25.09 4.91 7.25
CA CYS A 197 26.51 4.79 6.89
C CYS A 197 26.78 5.02 5.40
N TYR A 198 25.92 4.51 4.51
CA TYR A 198 26.07 4.74 3.06
C TYR A 198 25.27 5.95 2.53
N GLY A 199 24.38 6.53 3.33
CA GLY A 199 23.55 7.66 2.90
C GLY A 199 22.52 7.31 1.83
N CYS A 200 22.08 6.05 1.75
CA CYS A 200 21.06 5.62 0.79
C CYS A 200 19.69 6.20 1.18
N GLU A 201 19.14 7.08 0.35
CA GLU A 201 17.86 7.75 0.62
C GLU A 201 16.64 6.85 0.42
N THR A 202 16.77 5.74 -0.34
CA THR A 202 15.63 4.95 -0.81
C THR A 202 15.78 3.46 -0.50
N HIS A 203 14.66 2.77 -0.33
CA HIS A 203 14.58 1.31 -0.17
C HIS A 203 13.56 0.73 -1.16
N ALA A 204 14.00 -0.13 -2.08
CA ALA A 204 13.14 -0.67 -3.12
C ALA A 204 12.52 -2.02 -2.71
N LEU A 205 11.19 -2.16 -2.81
CA LEU A 205 10.46 -3.41 -2.59
C LEU A 205 9.99 -3.98 -3.93
N LEU A 206 10.54 -5.11 -4.34
CA LEU A 206 10.42 -5.65 -5.70
C LEU A 206 9.85 -7.07 -5.67
N PRO A 207 8.52 -7.23 -5.44
CA PRO A 207 7.89 -8.54 -5.43
C PRO A 207 7.80 -9.11 -6.86
N TYR A 208 8.34 -10.29 -7.10
CA TYR A 208 8.16 -11.04 -8.35
C TYR A 208 6.84 -11.83 -8.29
N ASP A 209 5.76 -11.09 -8.07
CA ASP A 209 4.41 -11.61 -7.98
C ASP A 209 3.41 -10.49 -8.34
N GLN A 210 2.53 -10.76 -9.30
CA GLN A 210 1.57 -9.77 -9.79
C GLN A 210 0.46 -9.47 -8.79
N TYR A 211 0.08 -10.43 -7.94
CA TYR A 211 -0.94 -10.19 -6.91
C TYR A 211 -0.41 -9.24 -5.82
N MET A 212 0.91 -9.20 -5.61
CA MET A 212 1.57 -8.26 -4.71
C MET A 212 1.79 -6.85 -5.30
N HIS A 213 1.11 -6.44 -6.37
CA HIS A 213 1.34 -5.14 -7.03
C HIS A 213 1.12 -3.90 -6.15
N ARG A 214 0.32 -4.01 -5.09
CA ARG A 214 0.13 -2.92 -4.12
C ARG A 214 1.00 -3.04 -2.87
N PHE A 215 1.88 -4.05 -2.79
CA PHE A 215 2.70 -4.31 -1.60
C PHE A 215 3.66 -3.16 -1.28
N ALA A 216 4.40 -2.67 -2.29
CA ALA A 216 5.28 -1.53 -2.13
C ALA A 216 4.51 -0.26 -1.71
N ALA A 217 3.35 -0.01 -2.33
CA ALA A 217 2.50 1.14 -2.00
C ALA A 217 1.88 1.06 -0.59
N TYR A 218 1.59 -0.14 -0.08
CA TYR A 218 1.18 -0.32 1.31
C TYR A 218 2.31 0.08 2.27
N PHE A 219 3.54 -0.37 2.00
CA PHE A 219 4.70 -0.03 2.84
C PHE A 219 5.24 1.38 2.63
N GLN A 220 4.84 2.10 1.57
CA GLN A 220 5.03 3.55 1.53
C GLN A 220 4.38 4.22 2.73
N GLN A 221 3.12 3.88 3.04
CA GLN A 221 2.50 4.40 4.25
C GLN A 221 3.09 3.74 5.50
N GLY A 222 3.20 2.41 5.51
CA GLY A 222 3.68 1.66 6.68
C GLY A 222 5.05 2.12 7.19
N ASP A 223 6.00 2.39 6.29
CA ASP A 223 7.37 2.79 6.62
C ASP A 223 7.51 4.32 6.71
N MET A 224 7.15 5.06 5.65
CA MET A 224 7.46 6.48 5.53
C MET A 224 6.62 7.34 6.50
N GLU A 225 5.35 7.01 6.71
CA GLU A 225 4.51 7.73 7.69
C GLU A 225 4.91 7.39 9.15
N SER A 226 5.51 6.22 9.37
CA SER A 226 6.04 5.82 10.67
C SER A 226 7.35 6.54 10.98
N ASN A 227 8.34 6.38 10.09
CA ASN A 227 9.74 6.72 10.36
C ASN A 227 10.25 7.97 9.62
N GLY A 228 9.44 8.60 8.78
CA GLY A 228 9.70 9.92 8.18
C GLY A 228 9.60 11.05 9.21
N LYS A 229 10.41 10.97 10.27
CA LYS A 229 10.40 11.86 11.45
C LYS A 229 11.76 12.51 11.61
N TYR A 230 11.77 13.63 12.32
CA TYR A 230 12.99 14.40 12.57
C TYR A 230 13.17 14.84 14.04
N ILE A 231 12.21 14.49 14.91
CA ILE A 231 12.22 14.81 16.33
C ILE A 231 12.31 13.51 17.13
N THR A 232 13.24 13.46 18.07
CA THR A 232 13.44 12.33 18.98
C THR A 232 12.40 12.32 20.10
N LYS A 233 12.33 11.23 20.85
CA LYS A 233 11.52 11.10 22.08
C LYS A 233 11.85 12.18 23.12
N LYS A 234 13.08 12.71 23.11
CA LYS A 234 13.52 13.80 24.01
C LYS A 234 13.08 15.19 23.53
N GLY A 235 12.44 15.30 22.36
CA GLY A 235 12.04 16.57 21.75
C GLY A 235 13.18 17.30 21.02
N SER A 236 14.35 16.68 20.90
CA SER A 236 15.47 17.24 20.13
C SER A 236 15.35 16.88 18.65
N ARG A 237 15.86 17.74 17.77
CA ARG A 237 16.01 17.40 16.35
C ARG A 237 17.15 16.40 16.16
N VAL A 238 16.96 15.43 15.25
CA VAL A 238 18.00 14.48 14.84
C VAL A 238 19.09 15.18 14.02
N ASP A 239 20.33 14.70 14.14
CA ASP A 239 21.50 15.08 13.33
C ASP A 239 21.95 13.94 12.38
N TYR A 240 21.07 12.97 12.15
CA TYR A 240 21.22 11.81 11.28
C TYR A 240 19.96 11.57 10.43
N SER A 241 20.08 10.75 9.38
CA SER A 241 18.95 10.32 8.55
C SER A 241 18.02 9.34 9.28
N THR A 242 16.72 9.38 8.99
CA THR A 242 15.70 8.46 9.52
C THR A 242 15.08 7.63 8.39
N GLY A 243 13.75 7.42 8.38
CA GLY A 243 13.07 6.53 7.45
C GLY A 243 13.38 6.83 5.97
N PRO A 244 13.59 5.80 5.13
CA PRO A 244 13.91 5.95 3.72
C PRO A 244 12.66 6.26 2.90
N ILE A 245 12.85 6.70 1.65
CA ILE A 245 11.79 6.70 0.64
C ILE A 245 11.58 5.26 0.15
N VAL A 246 10.41 4.70 0.42
CA VAL A 246 10.04 3.35 -0.04
C VAL A 246 9.38 3.43 -1.42
N TRP A 247 9.76 2.55 -2.33
CA TRP A 247 9.19 2.49 -3.68
C TRP A 247 9.37 1.10 -4.31
N GLY A 248 8.74 0.87 -5.45
CA GLY A 248 8.95 -0.35 -6.23
C GLY A 248 7.73 -0.77 -7.03
N GLU A 249 7.94 -1.69 -7.96
CA GLU A 249 6.93 -2.31 -8.81
C GLU A 249 7.23 -3.81 -8.95
N PRO A 250 6.22 -4.65 -9.27
CA PRO A 250 6.43 -6.07 -9.42
C PRO A 250 7.46 -6.43 -10.50
N GLY A 251 8.21 -7.50 -10.23
CA GLY A 251 9.00 -8.18 -11.24
C GLY A 251 8.08 -8.99 -12.18
N THR A 252 8.33 -9.05 -13.49
CA THR A 252 9.47 -8.46 -14.21
C THR A 252 9.21 -7.04 -14.74
N ASN A 253 8.04 -6.45 -14.48
CA ASN A 253 7.66 -5.13 -15.00
C ASN A 253 8.69 -4.05 -14.63
N GLY A 254 9.13 -4.02 -13.37
CA GLY A 254 10.16 -3.08 -12.91
C GLY A 254 11.50 -3.20 -13.67
N GLN A 255 11.84 -4.42 -14.13
CA GLN A 255 13.06 -4.65 -14.92
C GLN A 255 13.04 -3.86 -16.23
N HIS A 256 11.87 -3.74 -16.84
CA HIS A 256 11.64 -3.04 -18.10
C HIS A 256 11.23 -1.58 -17.91
N ALA A 257 11.35 -1.05 -16.68
CA ALA A 257 11.04 0.35 -16.36
C ALA A 257 12.26 1.08 -15.81
N PHE A 258 12.78 0.66 -14.64
CA PHE A 258 13.76 1.45 -13.88
C PHE A 258 15.01 0.69 -13.47
N TYR A 259 15.14 -0.61 -13.75
CA TYR A 259 16.35 -1.37 -13.38
C TYR A 259 17.59 -0.89 -14.14
N GLN A 260 17.45 -0.21 -15.27
CA GLN A 260 18.56 0.50 -15.93
C GLN A 260 19.26 1.46 -14.96
N LEU A 261 18.49 2.25 -14.20
CA LEU A 261 19.03 3.17 -13.19
C LEU A 261 19.64 2.40 -12.03
N ILE A 262 19.01 1.31 -11.59
CA ILE A 262 19.56 0.49 -10.50
C ILE A 262 20.92 -0.09 -10.91
N HIS A 263 21.06 -0.61 -12.13
CA HIS A 263 22.27 -1.26 -12.63
C HIS A 263 23.39 -0.32 -13.06
N GLN A 264 23.09 0.82 -13.66
CA GLN A 264 24.11 1.70 -14.26
C GLN A 264 23.93 3.19 -13.91
N GLY A 265 22.96 3.52 -13.04
CA GLY A 265 22.84 4.85 -12.48
C GLY A 265 23.85 5.11 -11.37
N THR A 266 23.82 6.33 -10.84
CA THR A 266 24.77 6.85 -9.84
C THR A 266 24.25 6.78 -8.41
N ARG A 267 23.15 6.05 -8.18
CA ARG A 267 22.52 5.90 -6.87
C ARG A 267 22.72 4.47 -6.37
N MET A 268 23.08 4.34 -5.09
CA MET A 268 23.04 3.05 -4.39
C MET A 268 21.65 2.84 -3.83
N ILE A 269 21.00 1.74 -4.24
CA ILE A 269 19.61 1.45 -3.90
C ILE A 269 19.55 0.03 -3.34
N PRO A 270 19.47 -0.14 -2.01
CA PRO A 270 19.14 -1.41 -1.39
C PRO A 270 17.77 -1.91 -1.89
N CYS A 271 17.71 -3.16 -2.32
CA CYS A 271 16.48 -3.76 -2.84
C CYS A 271 16.12 -5.04 -2.09
N ASP A 272 14.86 -5.17 -1.68
CA ASP A 272 14.28 -6.44 -1.24
C ASP A 272 13.54 -7.08 -2.41
N PHE A 273 14.05 -8.22 -2.89
CA PHE A 273 13.41 -9.05 -3.89
C PHE A 273 12.58 -10.12 -3.18
N LEU A 274 11.29 -10.25 -3.52
CA LEU A 274 10.38 -11.21 -2.88
C LEU A 274 9.76 -12.14 -3.92
N ILE A 275 9.67 -13.45 -3.66
CA ILE A 275 9.02 -14.38 -4.61
C ILE A 275 8.46 -15.64 -3.93
N PRO A 276 7.26 -16.11 -4.32
CA PRO A 276 6.82 -17.46 -3.98
C PRO A 276 7.52 -18.52 -4.84
N VAL A 277 7.89 -19.66 -4.25
CA VAL A 277 8.39 -20.84 -4.98
C VAL A 277 7.27 -21.51 -5.79
N GLN A 278 6.05 -21.48 -5.27
CA GLN A 278 4.87 -22.05 -5.90
C GLN A 278 3.91 -20.94 -6.34
N THR A 279 3.71 -20.82 -7.65
CA THR A 279 2.69 -19.94 -8.21
C THR A 279 1.28 -20.43 -7.89
N GLN A 280 0.34 -19.48 -7.84
CA GLN A 280 -1.09 -19.75 -7.80
C GLN A 280 -1.61 -20.29 -9.14
N HIS A 281 -0.90 -20.00 -10.24
CA HIS A 281 -1.32 -20.30 -11.62
C HIS A 281 -0.19 -21.01 -12.39
N PRO A 282 -0.04 -22.34 -12.28
CA PRO A 282 1.02 -23.11 -12.95
C PRO A 282 0.73 -23.34 -14.44
N VAL A 283 0.37 -22.28 -15.18
CA VAL A 283 0.02 -22.33 -16.60
C VAL A 283 1.20 -22.80 -17.45
N ARG A 284 0.90 -23.44 -18.59
CA ARG A 284 1.88 -24.01 -19.51
C ARG A 284 2.91 -24.90 -18.78
N ASN A 285 2.42 -25.78 -17.91
CA ASN A 285 3.24 -26.69 -17.09
C ASN A 285 4.33 -25.95 -16.29
N GLY A 286 4.00 -24.79 -15.74
CA GLY A 286 4.90 -23.98 -14.90
C GLY A 286 5.95 -23.18 -15.67
N LEU A 287 5.93 -23.15 -17.02
CA LEU A 287 6.92 -22.41 -17.81
C LEU A 287 7.02 -20.93 -17.43
N HIS A 288 5.88 -20.27 -17.23
CA HIS A 288 5.86 -18.85 -16.85
C HIS A 288 6.57 -18.63 -15.51
N HIS A 289 6.28 -19.47 -14.52
CA HIS A 289 6.87 -19.34 -13.20
C HIS A 289 8.36 -19.72 -13.18
N LYS A 290 8.78 -20.70 -14.01
CA LYS A 290 10.19 -21.01 -14.23
C LYS A 290 10.96 -19.80 -14.77
N ILE A 291 10.41 -19.10 -15.76
CA ILE A 291 11.02 -17.87 -16.32
C ILE A 291 11.04 -16.75 -15.27
N LEU A 292 9.98 -16.60 -14.49
CA LEU A 292 9.91 -15.61 -13.41
C LEU A 292 10.99 -15.85 -12.33
N LEU A 293 11.14 -17.10 -11.88
CA LEU A 293 12.18 -17.52 -10.94
C LEU A 293 13.59 -17.29 -11.52
N ALA A 294 13.81 -17.63 -12.79
CA ALA A 294 15.09 -17.40 -13.44
C ALA A 294 15.44 -15.90 -13.47
N ASN A 295 14.46 -15.03 -13.75
CA ASN A 295 14.64 -13.59 -13.73
C ASN A 295 14.89 -13.03 -12.32
N PHE A 296 14.16 -13.51 -11.31
CA PHE A 296 14.39 -13.15 -9.90
C PHE A 296 15.83 -13.43 -9.48
N LEU A 297 16.33 -14.63 -9.78
CA LEU A 297 17.69 -15.05 -9.46
C LEU A 297 18.74 -14.27 -10.25
N ALA A 298 18.53 -14.14 -11.57
CA ALA A 298 19.49 -13.48 -12.45
C ALA A 298 19.67 -12.00 -12.11
N GLN A 299 18.62 -11.29 -11.67
CA GLN A 299 18.74 -9.87 -11.36
C GLN A 299 19.59 -9.60 -10.11
N THR A 300 19.38 -10.36 -9.04
CA THR A 300 20.18 -10.21 -7.81
C THR A 300 21.62 -10.66 -8.03
N GLU A 301 21.85 -11.70 -8.83
CA GLU A 301 23.18 -12.12 -9.27
C GLU A 301 23.88 -11.04 -10.10
N ALA A 302 23.18 -10.45 -11.07
CA ALA A 302 23.73 -9.40 -11.93
C ALA A 302 24.08 -8.13 -11.13
N LEU A 303 23.23 -7.74 -10.16
CA LEU A 303 23.48 -6.61 -9.27
C LEU A 303 24.73 -6.83 -8.41
N MET A 304 24.96 -8.07 -7.95
CA MET A 304 26.16 -8.43 -7.20
C MET A 304 27.41 -8.45 -8.09
N LYS A 305 27.38 -9.22 -9.18
CA LYS A 305 28.57 -9.52 -10.01
C LYS A 305 28.98 -8.39 -10.93
N GLY A 306 28.02 -7.71 -11.54
CA GLY A 306 28.29 -6.85 -12.67
C GLY A 306 28.80 -7.61 -13.90
N LYS A 307 29.49 -6.90 -14.78
CA LYS A 307 30.12 -7.39 -16.01
C LYS A 307 31.32 -6.50 -16.31
N THR A 308 32.51 -7.11 -16.30
CA THR A 308 33.79 -6.43 -16.51
C THR A 308 33.96 -5.96 -17.97
N ALA A 309 34.90 -5.04 -18.19
CA ALA A 309 35.24 -4.59 -19.54
C ALA A 309 35.74 -5.75 -20.43
N ASP A 310 36.49 -6.71 -19.88
CA ASP A 310 36.98 -7.85 -20.67
C ASP A 310 35.85 -8.78 -21.10
N GLU A 311 34.87 -9.04 -20.23
CA GLU A 311 33.68 -9.84 -20.56
C GLU A 311 32.83 -9.12 -21.62
N ALA A 312 32.55 -7.83 -21.41
CA ALA A 312 31.80 -7.02 -22.38
C ALA A 312 32.51 -6.94 -23.74
N ARG A 313 33.84 -6.78 -23.75
CA ARG A 313 34.66 -6.76 -24.98
C ARG A 313 34.55 -8.08 -25.75
N LYS A 314 34.65 -9.22 -25.06
CA LYS A 314 34.49 -10.55 -25.68
C LYS A 314 33.11 -10.72 -26.31
N GLU A 315 32.05 -10.29 -25.64
CA GLU A 315 30.68 -10.33 -26.18
C GLU A 315 30.53 -9.43 -27.43
N LEU A 316 31.07 -8.22 -27.38
CA LEU A 316 31.04 -7.29 -28.52
C LEU A 316 31.80 -7.84 -29.73
N GLN A 317 32.99 -8.42 -29.52
CA GLN A 317 33.75 -9.09 -30.58
C GLN A 317 32.98 -10.28 -31.16
N ALA A 318 32.37 -11.13 -30.32
CA ALA A 318 31.57 -12.27 -30.76
C ALA A 318 30.32 -11.84 -31.56
N SER A 319 29.78 -10.64 -31.30
CA SER A 319 28.70 -10.04 -32.09
C SER A 319 29.15 -9.39 -33.42
N GLY A 320 30.45 -9.44 -33.73
CA GLY A 320 31.03 -8.93 -34.98
C GLY A 320 31.48 -7.47 -34.93
N LEU A 321 31.47 -6.80 -33.76
CA LEU A 321 31.98 -5.44 -33.63
C LEU A 321 33.51 -5.44 -33.47
N SER A 322 34.18 -4.45 -34.09
CA SER A 322 35.62 -4.25 -33.99
C SER A 322 36.00 -2.77 -34.15
N GLY A 323 37.28 -2.46 -33.90
CA GLY A 323 37.84 -1.11 -34.05
C GLY A 323 37.09 -0.05 -33.23
N ASP A 324 37.00 1.16 -33.78
CA ASP A 324 36.42 2.33 -33.12
C ASP A 324 34.97 2.11 -32.64
N ALA A 325 34.18 1.31 -33.37
CA ALA A 325 32.80 1.04 -32.99
C ALA A 325 32.72 0.22 -31.69
N LEU A 326 33.63 -0.73 -31.50
CA LEU A 326 33.75 -1.49 -30.26
C LEU A 326 34.22 -0.61 -29.12
N GLU A 327 35.30 0.16 -29.32
CA GLU A 327 35.87 1.00 -28.26
C GLU A 327 34.87 2.05 -27.75
N LYS A 328 34.06 2.60 -28.65
CA LYS A 328 32.99 3.53 -28.28
C LYS A 328 31.87 2.87 -27.49
N LEU A 329 31.47 1.64 -27.82
CA LEU A 329 30.34 0.96 -27.18
C LEU A 329 30.74 0.27 -25.86
N LEU A 330 31.98 -0.18 -25.74
CA LEU A 330 32.49 -0.94 -24.60
C LEU A 330 32.16 -0.32 -23.22
N PRO A 331 32.45 0.97 -22.93
CA PRO A 331 32.19 1.52 -21.60
C PRO A 331 30.69 1.50 -21.23
N HIS A 332 29.79 1.55 -22.21
CA HIS A 332 28.34 1.48 -21.99
C HIS A 332 27.84 0.05 -21.66
N LYS A 333 28.66 -0.98 -21.95
CA LYS A 333 28.33 -2.39 -21.72
C LYS A 333 28.94 -2.95 -20.43
N VAL A 334 29.70 -2.14 -19.70
CA VAL A 334 30.23 -2.48 -18.39
C VAL A 334 29.14 -2.30 -17.33
N PHE A 335 29.09 -3.25 -16.39
CA PHE A 335 28.24 -3.17 -15.20
C PHE A 335 29.16 -3.27 -14.00
N GLU A 336 29.18 -2.25 -13.14
CA GLU A 336 30.13 -2.21 -12.01
C GLU A 336 29.78 -3.24 -10.91
N GLY A 337 28.55 -3.78 -10.89
CA GLY A 337 28.12 -4.72 -9.87
C GLY A 337 28.05 -4.07 -8.49
N ASN A 338 28.32 -4.87 -7.45
CA ASN A 338 28.38 -4.44 -6.04
C ASN A 338 27.15 -3.65 -5.56
N ARG A 339 25.96 -4.04 -6.03
CA ARG A 339 24.67 -3.45 -5.64
C ARG A 339 23.91 -4.42 -4.72
N PRO A 340 23.61 -4.03 -3.47
CA PRO A 340 23.13 -4.97 -2.46
C PRO A 340 21.66 -5.30 -2.62
N THR A 341 21.31 -6.57 -2.36
CA THR A 341 19.93 -7.04 -2.37
C THR A 341 19.68 -8.03 -1.24
N ASN A 342 18.45 -8.05 -0.72
CA ASN A 342 17.92 -9.21 0.02
C ASN A 342 17.05 -10.04 -0.93
N SER A 343 17.11 -11.37 -0.81
CA SER A 343 16.21 -12.29 -1.50
C SER A 343 15.34 -13.03 -0.50
N ILE A 344 14.06 -12.66 -0.42
CA ILE A 344 13.07 -13.23 0.48
C ILE A 344 12.21 -14.22 -0.31
N VAL A 345 12.54 -15.50 -0.19
CA VAL A 345 11.87 -16.60 -0.88
C VAL A 345 10.97 -17.34 0.10
N PHE A 346 9.72 -17.59 -0.28
CA PHE A 346 8.74 -18.29 0.55
C PHE A 346 7.98 -19.34 -0.27
N THR A 347 7.45 -20.38 0.38
CA THR A 347 6.90 -21.55 -0.33
C THR A 347 5.75 -21.17 -1.28
N LYS A 348 4.76 -20.41 -0.80
CA LYS A 348 3.59 -20.00 -1.57
C LYS A 348 2.96 -18.77 -0.91
N LEU A 349 2.45 -17.84 -1.71
CA LEU A 349 1.71 -16.69 -1.19
C LEU A 349 0.29 -17.11 -0.78
N ASN A 350 0.13 -17.56 0.46
CA ASN A 350 -1.16 -17.88 1.07
C ASN A 350 -1.49 -16.86 2.18
N PRO A 351 -2.71 -16.86 2.76
CA PRO A 351 -3.07 -15.87 3.78
C PRO A 351 -2.09 -15.83 4.96
N PHE A 352 -1.68 -16.98 5.47
CA PHE A 352 -0.71 -17.08 6.58
C PHE A 352 0.66 -16.49 6.21
N ILE A 353 1.22 -16.87 5.06
CA ILE A 353 2.53 -16.37 4.63
C ILE A 353 2.48 -14.87 4.36
N LEU A 354 1.41 -14.35 3.76
CA LEU A 354 1.23 -12.91 3.58
C LEU A 354 1.21 -12.20 4.94
N GLY A 355 0.48 -12.73 5.92
CA GLY A 355 0.41 -12.16 7.27
C GLY A 355 1.78 -12.10 7.94
N ALA A 356 2.54 -13.19 7.85
CA ALA A 356 3.90 -13.26 8.38
C ALA A 356 4.84 -12.24 7.70
N ILE A 357 4.75 -12.08 6.38
CA ILE A 357 5.57 -11.13 5.63
C ILE A 357 5.20 -9.69 6.00
N ILE A 358 3.91 -9.35 6.12
CA ILE A 358 3.51 -7.99 6.49
C ILE A 358 4.05 -7.66 7.89
N ALA A 359 3.79 -8.52 8.88
CA ALA A 359 4.26 -8.34 10.25
C ALA A 359 5.80 -8.27 10.35
N MET A 360 6.52 -8.99 9.49
CA MET A 360 7.98 -8.92 9.44
C MET A 360 8.48 -7.50 9.13
N TYR A 361 7.83 -6.82 8.17
CA TYR A 361 8.15 -5.44 7.85
C TYR A 361 7.62 -4.46 8.91
N GLU A 362 6.46 -4.70 9.52
CA GLU A 362 5.98 -3.89 10.65
C GLU A 362 7.01 -3.88 11.79
N HIS A 363 7.58 -5.04 12.13
CA HIS A 363 8.62 -5.16 13.15
C HIS A 363 9.98 -4.59 12.69
N LYS A 364 10.33 -4.72 11.40
CA LYS A 364 11.52 -4.03 10.83
C LYS A 364 11.41 -2.52 11.07
N ILE A 365 10.26 -1.93 10.74
CA ILE A 365 9.97 -0.49 10.89
C ILE A 365 10.05 -0.09 12.36
N PHE A 366 9.49 -0.88 13.27
CA PHE A 366 9.59 -0.66 14.71
C PHE A 366 11.04 -0.61 15.18
N VAL A 367 11.85 -1.63 14.83
CA VAL A 367 13.26 -1.69 15.27
C VAL A 367 14.03 -0.45 14.78
N GLN A 368 13.85 -0.04 13.53
CA GLN A 368 14.50 1.16 13.01
C GLN A 368 14.09 2.43 13.78
N GLY A 369 12.80 2.59 14.07
CA GLY A 369 12.29 3.73 14.85
C GLY A 369 12.89 3.79 16.26
N ILE A 370 13.03 2.64 16.92
CA ILE A 370 13.68 2.53 18.23
C ILE A 370 15.16 2.91 18.16
N VAL A 371 15.89 2.43 17.15
CA VAL A 371 17.32 2.79 16.95
C VAL A 371 17.49 4.29 16.73
N TRP A 372 16.57 4.92 16.00
CA TRP A 372 16.57 6.37 15.74
C TRP A 372 15.95 7.22 16.86
N ASP A 373 15.54 6.62 17.99
CA ASP A 373 14.88 7.30 19.12
C ASP A 373 13.68 8.17 18.70
N ILE A 374 12.92 7.75 17.68
CA ILE A 374 11.75 8.47 17.15
C ILE A 374 10.45 7.73 17.46
N ASN A 375 9.32 8.43 17.31
CA ASN A 375 8.01 7.81 17.45
C ASN A 375 7.49 7.29 16.10
N SER A 376 7.51 5.97 15.91
CA SER A 376 6.96 5.30 14.71
C SER A 376 5.44 5.31 14.62
N TYR A 377 4.72 5.75 15.66
CA TYR A 377 3.27 5.52 15.78
C TYR A 377 2.41 6.79 15.80
N ASP A 378 3.02 7.98 15.73
CA ASP A 378 2.31 9.24 15.46
C ASP A 378 2.42 9.67 13.99
N GLN A 379 1.76 10.78 13.62
CA GLN A 379 1.82 11.37 12.27
C GLN A 379 1.48 12.88 12.26
N TRP A 380 2.01 13.66 13.20
CA TRP A 380 1.70 15.11 13.31
C TRP A 380 1.95 15.91 12.03
N GLY A 381 2.84 15.44 11.15
CA GLY A 381 3.14 16.08 9.87
C GLY A 381 1.95 16.23 8.91
N VAL A 382 0.84 15.50 9.10
CA VAL A 382 -0.34 15.58 8.23
C VAL A 382 -1.28 16.74 8.56
N GLU A 383 -1.08 17.43 9.69
CA GLU A 383 -2.05 18.41 10.20
C GLU A 383 -2.01 19.74 9.46
N LEU A 384 -0.83 20.24 9.12
CA LEU A 384 -0.68 21.56 8.49
C LEU A 384 -1.43 21.64 7.16
N GLY A 385 -1.29 20.63 6.30
CA GLY A 385 -2.00 20.56 5.03
C GLY A 385 -3.53 20.58 5.22
N LYS A 386 -4.05 19.83 6.19
CA LYS A 386 -5.48 19.80 6.52
C LYS A 386 -5.99 21.15 7.03
N GLN A 387 -5.21 21.84 7.86
CA GLN A 387 -5.57 23.17 8.37
C GLN A 387 -5.60 24.22 7.26
N LEU A 388 -4.63 24.17 6.33
CA LEU A 388 -4.58 25.08 5.18
C LEU A 388 -5.72 24.81 4.20
N ALA A 389 -6.00 23.55 3.87
CA ALA A 389 -7.10 23.17 2.98
C ALA A 389 -8.45 23.69 3.48
N LYS A 390 -8.75 23.53 4.79
CA LYS A 390 -9.98 24.06 5.41
C LYS A 390 -10.13 25.58 5.32
N LYS A 391 -9.02 26.33 5.26
CA LYS A 391 -9.05 27.78 5.06
C LYS A 391 -9.29 28.15 3.60
N ILE A 392 -8.69 27.40 2.68
CA ILE A 392 -8.77 27.64 1.24
C ILE A 392 -10.14 27.23 0.67
N GLU A 393 -10.73 26.14 1.15
CA GLU A 393 -12.00 25.59 0.66
C GLU A 393 -13.12 26.66 0.52
N PRO A 394 -13.49 27.44 1.55
CA PRO A 394 -14.54 28.46 1.42
C PRO A 394 -14.12 29.62 0.50
N GLU A 395 -12.82 29.89 0.35
CA GLU A 395 -12.33 30.94 -0.55
C GLU A 395 -12.55 30.58 -2.02
N LEU A 396 -12.74 29.30 -2.35
CA LEU A 396 -13.04 28.85 -3.71
C LEU A 396 -14.50 29.05 -4.11
N GLU A 397 -15.42 29.34 -3.18
CA GLU A 397 -16.85 29.44 -3.50
C GLU A 397 -17.17 30.68 -4.35
N SER A 398 -16.68 31.86 -3.95
CA SER A 398 -16.96 33.12 -4.63
C SER A 398 -16.02 33.41 -5.81
N ASP A 399 -16.44 34.28 -6.73
CA ASP A 399 -15.59 34.75 -7.85
C ASP A 399 -14.61 35.87 -7.45
N ALA A 400 -14.65 36.35 -6.20
CA ALA A 400 -13.80 37.44 -5.74
C ALA A 400 -12.31 37.03 -5.78
N PRO A 401 -11.40 37.92 -6.22
CA PRO A 401 -9.96 37.65 -6.16
C PRO A 401 -9.50 37.37 -4.72
N VAL A 402 -8.65 36.36 -4.54
CA VAL A 402 -8.05 35.99 -3.25
C VAL A 402 -6.66 36.63 -3.11
N THR A 403 -6.41 37.23 -1.95
CA THR A 403 -5.17 37.94 -1.61
C THR A 403 -4.65 37.62 -0.20
N SER A 404 -5.23 36.63 0.48
CA SER A 404 -4.96 36.27 1.88
C SER A 404 -3.69 35.43 2.09
N HIS A 405 -3.07 34.91 1.03
CA HIS A 405 -1.93 33.99 1.08
C HIS A 405 -0.67 34.58 0.42
N ASP A 406 0.36 33.75 0.26
CA ASP A 406 1.51 34.09 -0.58
C ASP A 406 1.11 34.29 -2.06
N SER A 407 1.97 34.94 -2.83
CA SER A 407 1.68 35.28 -4.23
C SER A 407 1.46 34.07 -5.13
N SER A 408 2.06 32.92 -4.83
CA SER A 408 1.86 31.69 -5.59
C SER A 408 0.45 31.14 -5.33
N THR A 409 0.09 30.94 -4.06
CA THR A 409 -1.24 30.43 -3.67
C THR A 409 -2.36 31.35 -4.18
N ASN A 410 -2.22 32.66 -4.00
CA ASN A 410 -3.19 33.64 -4.53
C ASN A 410 -3.29 33.56 -6.07
N GLY A 411 -2.13 33.53 -6.76
CA GLY A 411 -2.09 33.45 -8.21
C GLY A 411 -2.77 32.20 -8.75
N LEU A 412 -2.55 31.06 -8.10
CA LEU A 412 -3.17 29.77 -8.45
C LEU A 412 -4.69 29.79 -8.21
N ILE A 413 -5.15 30.24 -7.04
CA ILE A 413 -6.59 30.34 -6.74
C ILE A 413 -7.28 31.23 -7.77
N ASN A 414 -6.71 32.39 -8.07
CA ASN A 414 -7.28 33.33 -9.03
C ASN A 414 -7.25 32.77 -10.46
N PHE A 415 -6.21 32.01 -10.84
CA PHE A 415 -6.18 31.28 -12.10
C PHE A 415 -7.30 30.23 -12.17
N ILE A 416 -7.50 29.44 -11.11
CA ILE A 416 -8.57 28.45 -11.03
C ILE A 416 -9.93 29.11 -11.19
N LYS A 417 -10.22 30.17 -10.43
CA LYS A 417 -11.48 30.93 -10.52
C LYS A 417 -11.74 31.46 -11.93
N LYS A 418 -10.70 31.91 -12.63
CA LYS A 418 -10.81 32.40 -14.01
C LYS A 418 -11.16 31.31 -15.03
N HIS A 419 -10.81 30.05 -14.77
CA HIS A 419 -10.93 28.95 -15.74
C HIS A 419 -11.95 27.86 -15.32
N ARG A 420 -12.70 28.04 -14.23
CA ARG A 420 -13.70 27.08 -13.76
C ARG A 420 -15.05 27.16 -14.49
N ALA A 421 -15.28 28.25 -15.25
CA ALA A 421 -16.54 28.56 -15.92
C ALA A 421 -16.65 27.90 -17.29
#